data_AF-A0A9D3RWQ7-F1
#
_entry.id   AF-A0A9D3RWQ7-F1
#
_cell.length_a   1.000
_cell.length_b   1.000
_cell.length_c   1.000
_cell.angle_alpha   90.00
_cell.angle_beta   90.00
_cell.angle_gamma   90.00
#
_symmetry.space_group_name_H-M   'P 1'
#
loop_
_entity.id
_entity.type
_entity.pdbx_description
1 polymer ?
#
loop_
_entity_poly.entity_id
_entity_poly.type
_entity_poly.pdbx_seq_one_letter_code
_entity_poly.pdbx_strand_id
1 'polypeptide(L)'
;MVIRVYIASSSGSVVIKKRQQAIVGFLEANRITFEEVDITMLEDQRLWMYRNIPEDKHPDKGNPLPPQIFNGEQYCGDYEDFFQSKENNTVFAFLGLQSQPAVKQAES
;
A
#
# COMPACT_ATOMS: atom_id res chain seq x y z
N MET A 1 7.85 -10.44 8.31
CA MET A 1 6.81 -9.47 7.91
C MET A 1 7.22 -8.89 6.57
N VAL A 2 6.30 -8.84 5.60
CA VAL A 2 6.55 -8.39 4.22
C VAL A 2 5.44 -7.45 3.79
N ILE A 3 5.80 -6.32 3.20
CA ILE A 3 4.81 -5.38 2.65
C ILE A 3 4.28 -5.94 1.34
N ARG A 4 2.96 -6.02 1.19
CA ARG A 4 2.29 -6.47 -0.02
C ARG A 4 1.48 -5.31 -0.58
N VAL A 5 1.73 -4.98 -1.84
CA VAL A 5 1.00 -3.95 -2.56
C VAL A 5 0.17 -4.63 -3.63
N TYR A 6 -1.14 -4.68 -3.41
CA TYR A 6 -2.09 -5.21 -4.37
C TYR A 6 -2.32 -4.17 -5.46
N ILE A 7 -2.02 -4.52 -6.71
CA ILE A 7 -2.10 -3.65 -7.88
C ILE A 7 -2.94 -4.28 -8.98
N ALA A 8 -3.43 -3.48 -9.91
CA ALA A 8 -3.96 -3.94 -11.19
C ALA A 8 -3.13 -3.36 -12.33
N SER A 9 -2.22 -4.16 -12.90
CA SER A 9 -1.34 -3.74 -14.00
C SER A 9 -2.12 -3.36 -15.27
N SER A 10 -3.18 -4.10 -15.60
CA SER A 10 -4.00 -3.83 -16.78
C SER A 10 -5.27 -3.03 -16.46
N SER A 11 -5.21 -2.17 -15.44
CA SER A 11 -6.30 -1.23 -15.16
C SER A 11 -6.51 -0.27 -16.34
N GLY A 12 -7.76 0.01 -16.72
CA GLY A 12 -8.08 1.03 -17.73
C GLY A 12 -7.96 2.47 -17.20
N SER A 13 -7.86 2.65 -15.88
CA SER A 13 -7.83 3.97 -15.24
C SER A 13 -6.40 4.48 -15.09
N VAL A 14 -6.10 5.60 -15.75
CA VAL A 14 -4.81 6.31 -15.62
C VAL A 14 -4.55 6.75 -14.18
N VAL A 15 -5.60 7.13 -13.45
CA VAL A 15 -5.50 7.53 -12.04
C VAL A 15 -5.02 6.36 -11.17
N ILE A 16 -5.62 5.18 -11.35
CA ILE A 16 -5.21 3.97 -10.62
C ILE A 16 -3.75 3.62 -10.91
N LYS A 17 -3.33 3.65 -12.19
CA LYS A 17 -1.93 3.38 -12.56
C LYS A 17 -0.96 4.34 -11.88
N LYS A 18 -1.26 5.65 -11.87
CA LYS A 18 -0.42 6.66 -11.21
C LYS A 18 -0.33 6.45 -9.70
N ARG A 19 -1.44 6.12 -9.05
CA ARG A 19 -1.49 5.84 -7.61
C ARG A 19 -0.64 4.62 -7.25
N GLN A 20 -0.76 3.53 -8.02
CA GLN A 20 0.08 2.33 -7.86
C GLN A 20 1.57 2.66 -8.00
N GLN A 21 1.94 3.35 -9.09
CA GLN A 21 3.33 3.76 -9.35
C GLN A 21 3.89 4.66 -8.24
N ALA A 22 3.08 5.55 -7.68
CA ALA A 22 3.52 6.44 -6.60
C ALA A 22 3.87 5.69 -5.31
N ILE A 23 3.11 4.65 -4.95
CA ILE A 23 3.42 3.78 -3.80
C ILE A 23 4.67 2.95 -4.10
N VAL A 24 4.68 2.22 -5.22
CA VAL A 24 5.80 1.36 -5.63
C VAL A 24 7.11 2.15 -5.66
N GLY A 25 7.13 3.27 -6.38
CA GLY A 25 8.31 4.12 -6.49
C GLY A 25 8.75 4.72 -5.14
N PHE A 26 7.82 4.98 -4.22
CA PHE A 26 8.19 5.40 -2.87
C PHE A 26 8.86 4.26 -2.09
N LEU A 27 8.30 3.05 -2.12
CA LEU A 27 8.86 1.90 -1.41
C LEU A 27 10.27 1.57 -1.93
N GLU A 28 10.46 1.57 -3.25
CA GLU A 28 11.75 1.39 -3.91
C GLU A 28 12.76 2.48 -3.49
N ALA A 29 12.37 3.76 -3.57
CA ALA A 29 13.24 4.89 -3.21
C ALA A 29 13.69 4.84 -1.74
N ASN A 30 12.84 4.32 -0.85
CA ASN A 30 13.15 4.16 0.58
C ASN A 30 13.75 2.80 0.92
N ARG A 31 14.06 1.95 -0.07
CA ARG A 31 14.60 0.59 0.10
C ARG A 31 13.77 -0.28 1.03
N ILE A 32 12.46 -0.09 1.03
CA ILE A 32 11.53 -0.94 1.75
C ILE A 32 11.32 -2.19 0.91
N THR A 33 11.45 -3.38 1.50
CA THR A 33 11.18 -4.63 0.79
C THR A 33 9.68 -4.88 0.72
N PHE A 34 9.15 -5.10 -0.48
CA PHE A 34 7.74 -5.36 -0.73
C PHE A 34 7.54 -6.35 -1.87
N GLU A 35 6.32 -6.88 -1.97
CA GLU A 35 5.84 -7.72 -3.06
C GLU A 35 4.69 -7.00 -3.78
N GLU A 36 4.75 -6.94 -5.11
CA GLU A 36 3.63 -6.50 -5.94
C GLU A 36 2.73 -7.70 -6.25
N VAL A 37 1.48 -7.64 -5.80
CA VAL A 37 0.49 -8.68 -6.06
C VAL A 37 -0.47 -8.16 -7.13
N ASP A 38 -0.24 -8.58 -8.39
CA ASP A 38 -1.09 -8.16 -9.51
C ASP A 38 -2.39 -8.96 -9.58
N ILE A 39 -3.50 -8.31 -9.25
CA ILE A 39 -4.84 -8.94 -9.18
C ILE A 39 -5.58 -8.94 -10.52
N THR A 40 -4.99 -8.38 -11.59
CA THR A 40 -5.67 -8.23 -12.89
C THR A 40 -6.21 -9.56 -13.42
N MET A 41 -5.44 -10.63 -13.28
CA MET A 41 -5.80 -11.98 -13.75
C MET A 41 -5.77 -13.04 -12.63
N LEU A 42 -5.61 -12.61 -11.37
CA LEU A 42 -5.54 -13.49 -10.21
C LEU A 42 -6.79 -13.30 -9.35
N GLU A 43 -7.87 -14.01 -9.72
CA GLU A 43 -9.15 -13.87 -9.03
C GLU A 43 -9.07 -14.21 -7.54
N ASP A 44 -8.33 -15.27 -7.17
CA ASP A 44 -8.15 -15.65 -5.77
C ASP A 44 -7.48 -14.53 -4.96
N GLN A 45 -6.47 -13.87 -5.52
CA GLN A 45 -5.79 -12.74 -4.86
C GLN A 45 -6.70 -11.52 -4.78
N ARG A 46 -7.51 -11.25 -5.81
CA ARG A 46 -8.51 -10.19 -5.81
C ARG A 46 -9.55 -10.41 -4.70
N LEU A 47 -10.09 -11.61 -4.60
CA LEU A 47 -11.09 -11.97 -3.59
C LEU A 47 -10.48 -11.96 -2.18
N TRP A 48 -9.25 -12.45 -2.04
CA TRP A 48 -8.52 -12.37 -0.78
C TRP A 48 -8.36 -10.90 -0.36
N MET A 49 -7.94 -10.02 -1.26
CA MET A 49 -7.82 -8.58 -0.98
C MET A 49 -9.15 -8.01 -0.48
N TYR A 50 -10.27 -8.27 -1.17
CA TYR A 50 -11.59 -7.76 -0.75
C TYR A 50 -12.01 -8.24 0.64
N ARG A 51 -11.74 -9.51 0.98
CA ARG A 51 -12.13 -10.11 2.27
C ARG A 51 -11.30 -9.61 3.44
N ASN A 52 -10.05 -9.20 3.20
CA ASN A 52 -9.13 -8.77 4.24
C ASN A 52 -9.09 -7.23 4.43
N ILE A 53 -9.87 -6.48 3.65
CA ILE A 53 -10.09 -5.05 3.91
C ILE A 53 -11.19 -4.90 4.97
N PRO A 54 -10.98 -4.11 6.04
CA PRO A 54 -11.99 -3.82 7.05
C PRO A 54 -13.27 -3.22 6.46
N GLU A 55 -14.45 -3.63 6.95
CA GLU A 55 -15.73 -3.19 6.39
C GLU A 55 -15.91 -1.65 6.38
N ASP A 56 -15.35 -0.94 7.36
CA ASP A 56 -15.39 0.54 7.43
C ASP A 56 -14.55 1.23 6.33
N LYS A 57 -13.65 0.47 5.70
CA LYS A 57 -12.81 0.93 4.58
C LYS A 57 -13.35 0.52 3.22
N HIS A 58 -14.49 -0.19 3.16
CA HIS A 58 -15.12 -0.53 1.89
C HIS A 58 -15.79 0.72 1.29
N PRO A 59 -15.71 0.92 -0.03
CA PRO A 59 -16.40 2.03 -0.68
C PRO A 59 -17.92 1.86 -0.59
N ASP A 60 -18.66 2.97 -0.43
CA ASP A 60 -20.14 2.96 -0.42
C ASP A 60 -20.76 2.30 -1.67
N LYS A 61 -20.05 2.31 -2.79
CA LYS A 61 -20.47 1.69 -4.05
C LYS A 61 -19.32 0.97 -4.73
N GLY A 62 -19.57 -0.30 -5.06
CA GLY A 62 -18.65 -1.14 -5.82
C GLY A 62 -17.64 -1.86 -4.94
N ASN A 63 -16.59 -2.37 -5.57
CA ASN A 63 -15.52 -3.10 -4.87
C ASN A 63 -14.35 -2.16 -4.55
N PRO A 64 -13.56 -2.47 -3.51
CA PRO A 64 -12.29 -1.79 -3.27
C PRO A 64 -11.40 -1.77 -4.52
N LEU A 65 -10.78 -0.63 -4.80
CA LEU A 65 -9.91 -0.45 -5.95
C LEU A 65 -8.44 -0.47 -5.53
N PRO A 66 -7.54 -1.06 -6.33
CA PRO A 66 -6.12 -0.94 -6.08
C PRO A 66 -5.64 0.52 -6.27
N PRO A 67 -4.52 0.91 -5.62
CA PRO A 67 -3.64 0.10 -4.79
C PRO A 67 -4.18 -0.14 -3.37
N GLN A 68 -3.90 -1.32 -2.81
CA GLN A 68 -4.22 -1.69 -1.42
C GLN A 68 -2.97 -2.27 -0.75
N ILE A 69 -2.64 -1.78 0.45
CA ILE A 69 -1.39 -2.10 1.13
C ILE A 69 -1.65 -2.97 2.35
N PHE A 70 -0.89 -4.05 2.47
CA PHE A 70 -0.91 -4.96 3.61
C PHE A 70 0.51 -5.17 4.14
N ASN A 71 0.63 -5.45 5.43
CA ASN A 71 1.83 -6.01 6.03
C ASN A 71 1.53 -7.46 6.46
N GLY A 72 1.97 -8.42 5.64
CA GLY A 72 1.53 -9.81 5.74
C GLY A 72 0.02 -9.91 5.48
N GLU A 73 -0.75 -10.18 6.52
CA GLU A 73 -2.23 -10.27 6.48
C GLU A 73 -2.91 -9.03 7.08
N GLN A 74 -2.15 -8.16 7.74
CA GLN A 74 -2.69 -6.95 8.36
C GLN A 74 -2.91 -5.88 7.29
N TYR A 75 -4.13 -5.36 7.19
CA TYR A 75 -4.43 -4.22 6.34
C TYR A 75 -3.75 -2.94 6.87
N CYS A 76 -2.98 -2.26 6.02
CA CYS A 76 -2.38 -0.97 6.35
C CYS A 76 -3.30 0.17 5.91
N GLY A 77 -3.79 0.13 4.68
CA GLY A 77 -4.62 1.18 4.10
C GLY A 77 -4.59 1.20 2.57
N ASP A 78 -5.34 2.16 2.02
CA ASP A 78 -5.39 2.43 0.59
C ASP A 78 -4.38 3.53 0.17
N TYR A 79 -4.53 4.06 -1.05
CA TYR A 79 -3.70 5.16 -1.53
C TYR A 79 -3.85 6.45 -0.71
N GLU A 80 -5.05 6.81 -0.28
CA GLU A 80 -5.30 8.06 0.44
C GLU A 80 -4.73 7.98 1.86
N ASP A 81 -4.86 6.83 2.52
CA ASP A 81 -4.22 6.58 3.82
C ASP A 81 -2.69 6.66 3.72
N PHE A 82 -2.11 6.06 2.66
CA PHE A 82 -0.69 6.15 2.38
C PHE A 82 -0.25 7.59 2.11
N PHE A 83 -1.02 8.33 1.31
CA PHE A 83 -0.72 9.73 0.98
C PHE A 83 -0.72 10.61 2.23
N GLN A 84 -1.74 10.51 3.08
CA GLN A 84 -1.80 11.20 4.37
C GLN A 84 -0.62 10.84 5.26
N SER A 85 -0.25 9.55 5.33
CA SER A 85 0.90 9.09 6.09
C SER A 85 2.21 9.65 5.55
N LYS A 86 2.32 9.84 4.22
CA LYS A 86 3.46 10.47 3.56
C LYS A 86 3.54 11.95 3.89
N GLU A 87 2.44 12.68 3.85
CA GLU A 87 2.40 14.10 4.25
C GLU A 87 2.78 14.29 5.72
N ASN A 88 2.38 13.35 6.58
CA ASN A 88 2.68 13.36 8.00
C ASN A 88 4.05 12.73 8.36
N ASN A 89 4.83 12.27 7.38
CA ASN A 89 6.10 11.55 7.59
C ASN A 89 5.99 10.32 8.50
N THR A 90 4.84 9.64 8.51
CA THR A 90 4.52 8.48 9.34
C THR A 90 4.41 7.17 8.54
N VAL A 91 4.90 7.14 7.29
CA VAL A 91 4.76 5.97 6.40
C VAL A 91 5.30 4.68 7.01
N PHE A 92 6.43 4.71 7.71
CA PHE A 92 6.98 3.50 8.35
C PHE A 92 6.02 2.93 9.41
N ALA A 93 5.41 3.80 10.22
CA ALA A 93 4.41 3.40 11.20
C ALA A 93 3.12 2.91 10.53
N PHE A 94 2.66 3.58 9.47
CA PHE A 94 1.53 3.14 8.63
C PHE A 94 1.74 1.73 8.06
N LEU A 95 2.96 1.44 7.60
CA LEU A 95 3.34 0.11 7.11
C LEU A 95 3.55 -0.91 8.24
N GLY A 96 3.43 -0.52 9.51
CA GLY A 96 3.71 -1.39 10.66
C GLY A 96 5.18 -1.82 10.73
N LEU A 97 6.08 -1.03 10.14
CA LEU A 97 7.53 -1.25 10.21
C LEU A 97 8.06 -0.52 11.44
N GLN A 98 9.01 -1.15 12.14
CA GLN A 98 9.80 -0.42 13.11
C GLN A 98 10.52 0.70 12.35
N SER A 99 10.31 1.96 12.76
CA SER A 99 11.06 3.10 12.24
C SER A 99 12.53 2.69 12.17
N GLN A 100 13.18 2.81 11.01
CA GLN A 100 14.63 2.63 10.97
C GLN A 100 15.20 3.46 12.13
N PRO A 101 16.09 2.91 12.98
CA PRO A 101 16.64 3.66 14.08
C PRO A 101 17.15 4.95 13.47
N ALA A 102 16.57 6.07 13.92
CA ALA A 102 16.90 7.39 13.42
C ALA A 102 18.41 7.44 13.31
N VAL A 103 18.93 7.53 12.08
CA VAL A 103 20.33 7.85 11.88
C VAL A 103 20.44 9.18 12.58
N LYS A 104 21.09 9.17 13.75
CA LYS A 104 21.25 10.32 14.62
C LYS A 104 21.57 11.48 13.69
N GLN A 105 20.68 12.47 13.61
CA GLN A 105 21.10 13.80 13.23
C GLN A 105 22.13 14.16 14.28
N ALA A 106 23.38 13.92 13.92
CA ALA A 106 24.53 14.33 14.70
C ALA A 106 24.38 15.83 14.86
N GLU A 107 24.32 16.24 16.13
CA GLU A 107 24.53 17.60 16.57
C GLU A 107 25.62 18.28 15.74
N SER A 108 25.30 19.43 15.16
CA SER A 108 26.23 20.50 14.83
C SER A 108 25.48 21.82 14.84
#